data_AF-A0A9P3G1D0-F1
#
_entry.id   AF-A0A9P3G1D0-F1
#
_cell.length_a   1.000
_cell.length_b   1.000
_cell.length_c   1.000
_cell.angle_alpha   90.00
_cell.angle_beta   90.00
_cell.angle_gamma   90.00
#
_symmetry.space_group_name_H-M   'P 1'
#
loop_
_entity.id
_entity.type
_entity.pdbx_description
1 polymer ?
#
loop_
_entity_poly.entity_id
_entity_poly.type
_entity_poly.pdbx_seq_one_letter_code
_entity_poly.pdbx_strand_id
1 'polypeptide(L)'
;MCTRMAPEIVMFPSSPLSHSEPAFQGVFRAVPEGPSPRGGSFQFDSRPNRLPLEWSSEAEFHSWLAAEQASNSVEFVVRNTRYPKSDALKQLWTKEITYVCGRAATGGRKSYIKKTSREQKLSSKKIPGGCTAKIVFKSYPTTLSVRGKYISSHTHATGDDNLKFTRVSRETRARIAALLRQGLEPKLVVSTLSIFLREYP
;
A
#
# COMPACT_ATOMS: atom_id res chain seq x y z
N MET A 1 -69.46 -11.56 19.14
CA MET A 1 -68.93 -11.95 20.46
C MET A 1 -67.42 -12.12 20.34
N CYS A 2 -66.68 -11.82 21.41
CA CYS A 2 -65.22 -11.89 21.58
C CYS A 2 -64.39 -10.62 21.23
N THR A 3 -64.61 -9.60 22.06
CA THR A 3 -63.64 -8.80 22.87
C THR A 3 -62.19 -8.57 22.41
N ARG A 4 -61.89 -7.27 22.23
CA ARG A 4 -60.56 -6.62 22.27
C ARG A 4 -59.85 -6.88 23.60
N MET A 5 -58.60 -7.32 23.56
CA MET A 5 -57.67 -7.26 24.70
C MET A 5 -56.89 -5.94 24.66
N ALA A 6 -56.92 -5.22 25.78
CA ALA A 6 -56.11 -4.04 26.04
C ALA A 6 -54.74 -4.47 26.61
N PRO A 7 -53.64 -3.76 26.32
CA PRO A 7 -52.38 -3.96 27.01
C PRO A 7 -52.37 -3.21 28.35
N GLU A 8 -51.99 -3.97 29.39
CA GLU A 8 -51.78 -3.53 30.77
C GLU A 8 -50.54 -2.62 30.86
N ILE A 9 -50.73 -1.41 31.39
CA ILE A 9 -49.64 -0.47 31.70
C ILE A 9 -49.12 -0.84 33.09
N VAL A 10 -47.97 -1.50 33.13
CA VAL A 10 -47.23 -1.74 34.39
C VAL A 10 -46.44 -0.48 34.75
N MET A 11 -46.89 0.21 35.80
CA MET A 11 -46.19 1.33 36.42
C MET A 11 -45.02 0.79 37.26
N PHE A 12 -43.79 1.15 36.90
CA PHE A 12 -42.62 0.90 37.72
C PHE A 12 -42.50 1.96 38.83
N PRO A 13 -42.25 1.57 40.10
CA PRO A 13 -42.04 2.52 41.18
C PRO A 13 -40.63 3.14 41.10
N SER A 14 -40.58 4.46 40.97
CA SER A 14 -39.37 5.27 41.06
C SER A 14 -38.84 5.27 42.50
N SER A 15 -37.77 4.51 42.75
CA SER A 15 -36.99 4.62 44.00
C SER A 15 -35.89 5.67 43.84
N PRO A 16 -35.76 6.66 44.75
CA PRO A 16 -34.67 7.62 44.74
C PRO A 16 -33.43 7.00 45.42
N LEU A 17 -32.50 6.49 44.61
CA LEU A 17 -31.17 6.12 45.10
C LEU A 17 -30.33 7.39 45.29
N SER A 18 -30.22 7.81 46.54
CA SER A 18 -29.24 8.80 47.01
C SER A 18 -27.84 8.22 46.86
N HIS A 19 -27.19 8.47 45.72
CA HIS A 19 -25.75 8.30 45.59
C HIS A 19 -25.08 9.64 45.88
N SER A 20 -24.52 9.78 47.07
CA SER A 20 -23.50 10.77 47.35
C SER A 20 -22.26 10.43 46.50
N GLU A 21 -22.08 11.11 45.37
CA GLU A 21 -20.81 11.08 44.63
C GLU A 21 -19.72 11.68 45.52
N PRO A 22 -18.64 10.94 45.85
CA PRO A 22 -17.46 11.59 46.38
C PRO A 22 -16.88 12.47 45.27
N ALA A 23 -16.83 13.77 45.53
CA ALA A 23 -16.17 14.74 44.66
C ALA A 23 -14.72 14.29 44.41
N PHE A 24 -14.48 13.61 43.28
CA PHE A 24 -13.15 13.30 42.82
C PHE A 24 -12.52 14.62 42.37
N GLN A 25 -11.90 15.32 43.33
CA GLN A 25 -10.92 16.37 43.07
C GLN A 25 -9.66 15.72 42.49
N GLY A 26 -9.82 15.10 41.32
CA GLY A 26 -8.73 14.65 40.49
C GLY A 26 -7.96 15.88 40.07
N VAL A 27 -6.87 16.18 40.77
CA VAL A 27 -5.85 17.09 40.30
C VAL A 27 -5.42 16.55 38.93
N PHE A 28 -5.87 17.19 37.85
CA PHE A 28 -5.33 16.97 36.51
C PHE A 28 -3.87 17.39 36.55
N ARG A 29 -2.99 16.48 36.98
CA ARG A 29 -1.57 16.62 36.75
C ARG A 29 -1.40 16.47 35.25
N ALA A 30 -1.22 17.59 34.56
CA ALA A 30 -0.71 17.59 33.20
C ALA A 30 0.56 16.75 33.23
N VAL A 31 0.53 15.58 32.58
CA VAL A 31 1.74 14.82 32.31
C VAL A 31 2.63 15.79 31.52
N PRO A 32 3.85 16.10 31.96
CA PRO A 32 4.73 16.96 31.19
C PRO A 32 4.85 16.33 29.80
N GLU A 33 4.31 17.02 28.79
CA GLU A 33 4.48 16.60 27.41
C GLU A 33 5.98 16.51 27.17
N GLY A 34 6.48 15.28 27.02
CA GLY A 34 7.85 15.05 26.64
C GLY A 34 8.19 15.87 25.39
N PRO A 35 9.47 16.19 25.16
CA PRO A 35 9.86 17.01 24.02
C PRO A 35 9.26 16.44 22.74
N SER A 36 8.54 17.28 22.00
CA SER A 36 7.84 16.86 20.79
C SER A 36 8.79 16.09 19.86
N PRO A 37 8.36 14.97 19.25
CA PRO A 37 9.23 14.16 18.41
C PRO A 37 9.91 14.99 17.33
N ARG A 38 11.24 14.85 17.18
CA ARG A 38 12.01 15.57 16.17
C ARG A 38 11.51 15.22 14.77
N GLY A 39 11.45 16.21 13.89
CA GLY A 39 11.01 16.05 12.51
C GLY A 39 11.77 14.94 11.78
N GLY A 40 11.04 13.97 11.24
CA GLY A 40 11.60 12.83 10.50
C GLY A 40 12.06 11.65 11.37
N SER A 41 11.81 11.68 12.68
CA SER A 41 11.91 10.51 13.56
C SER A 41 10.72 9.55 13.36
N PHE A 42 10.90 8.30 13.77
CA PHE A 42 9.86 7.26 13.67
C PHE A 42 8.52 7.67 14.30
N GLN A 43 8.56 8.26 15.50
CA GLN A 43 7.38 8.75 16.22
C GLN A 43 6.77 10.01 15.58
N PHE A 44 7.60 10.86 14.95
CA PHE A 44 7.06 12.02 14.23
C PHE A 44 6.30 11.60 12.97
N ASP A 45 6.80 10.58 12.29
CA ASP A 45 6.24 10.10 11.03
C ASP A 45 5.03 9.18 11.22
N SER A 46 4.76 8.68 12.44
CA SER A 46 3.57 7.88 12.76
C SER A 46 2.25 8.65 12.68
N ARG A 47 2.31 9.98 12.57
CA ARG A 47 1.13 10.84 12.49
C ARG A 47 0.27 10.47 11.27
N PRO A 48 -1.07 10.54 11.38
CA PRO A 48 -1.98 10.07 10.33
C PRO A 48 -1.77 10.76 8.97
N ASN A 49 -1.35 12.02 8.98
CA ASN A 49 -1.10 12.79 7.75
C ASN A 49 0.28 12.54 7.12
N ARG A 50 1.15 11.75 7.77
CA ARG A 50 2.52 11.44 7.36
C ARG A 50 2.59 10.01 6.82
N LEU A 51 3.06 9.05 7.62
CA LEU A 51 3.29 7.66 7.27
C LEU A 51 2.50 6.76 8.22
N PRO A 52 1.17 6.63 8.00
CA PRO A 52 0.29 5.92 8.91
C PRO A 52 0.51 4.39 8.92
N LEU A 53 1.05 3.82 7.84
CA LEU A 53 1.30 2.39 7.75
C LEU A 53 2.63 2.04 8.43
N GLU A 54 2.65 0.88 9.06
CA GLU A 54 3.81 0.33 9.74
C GLU A 54 3.95 -1.15 9.36
N TRP A 55 5.18 -1.57 9.10
CA TRP A 55 5.54 -2.99 8.95
C TRP A 55 6.70 -3.29 9.90
N SER A 56 6.75 -4.49 10.44
CA SER A 56 7.73 -4.91 11.44
C SER A 56 9.15 -5.00 10.87
N SER A 57 9.26 -5.22 9.56
CA SER A 57 10.55 -5.29 8.85
C SER A 57 10.44 -4.83 7.39
N GLU A 58 11.59 -4.51 6.78
CA GLU A 58 11.66 -4.25 5.34
C GLU A 58 11.24 -5.48 4.51
N ALA A 59 11.54 -6.70 4.99
CA ALA A 59 11.11 -7.93 4.34
C ALA A 59 9.58 -8.07 4.30
N GLU A 60 8.92 -7.79 5.42
CA GLU A 60 7.45 -7.79 5.50
C GLU A 60 6.83 -6.77 4.55
N PHE A 61 7.41 -5.57 4.45
CA PHE A 61 6.99 -4.57 3.47
C PHE A 61 7.11 -5.10 2.02
N HIS A 62 8.21 -5.76 1.67
CA HIS A 62 8.38 -6.30 0.31
C HIS A 62 7.42 -7.47 0.02
N SER A 63 7.15 -8.32 1.01
CA SER A 63 6.13 -9.37 0.87
C SER A 63 4.74 -8.78 0.68
N TRP A 64 4.37 -7.77 1.47
CA TRP A 64 3.13 -7.02 1.30
C TRP A 64 3.05 -6.37 -0.08
N LEU A 65 4.13 -5.71 -0.53
CA LEU A 65 4.21 -5.08 -1.85
C LEU A 65 4.07 -6.11 -2.98
N ALA A 66 4.63 -7.31 -2.83
CA ALA A 66 4.49 -8.39 -3.80
C ALA A 66 3.03 -8.88 -3.87
N ALA A 67 2.38 -9.08 -2.71
CA ALA A 67 0.99 -9.47 -2.63
C ALA A 67 0.05 -8.40 -3.24
N GLU A 68 0.30 -7.12 -2.94
CA GLU A 68 -0.48 -5.99 -3.47
C GLU A 68 -0.34 -5.85 -5.00
N GLN A 69 0.86 -6.12 -5.53
CA GLN A 69 1.11 -6.14 -6.97
C GLN A 69 0.40 -7.32 -7.66
N ALA A 70 0.42 -8.49 -7.03
CA ALA A 70 -0.24 -9.69 -7.55
C ALA A 70 -1.77 -9.55 -7.54
N SER A 71 -2.35 -9.06 -6.43
CA SER A 71 -3.81 -8.91 -6.27
C SER A 71 -4.42 -7.92 -7.25
N ASN A 72 -3.76 -6.77 -7.45
CA ASN A 72 -4.24 -5.72 -8.36
C ASN A 72 -3.71 -5.89 -9.79
N SER A 73 -2.87 -6.89 -10.06
CA SER A 73 -2.14 -7.06 -11.32
C SER A 73 -1.41 -5.79 -11.75
N VAL A 74 -0.76 -5.09 -10.82
CA VAL A 74 0.00 -3.84 -11.07
C VAL A 74 1.49 -4.03 -10.79
N GLU A 75 2.32 -3.19 -11.40
CA GLU A 75 3.76 -3.15 -11.14
C GLU A 75 4.10 -1.82 -10.47
N PHE A 76 4.77 -1.86 -9.33
CA PHE A 76 5.33 -0.70 -8.66
C PHE A 76 6.84 -0.63 -8.94
N VAL A 77 7.31 0.52 -9.41
CA VAL A 77 8.71 0.78 -9.76
C VAL A 77 9.25 1.88 -8.86
N VAL A 78 10.50 1.72 -8.41
CA VAL A 78 11.21 2.75 -7.66
C VAL A 78 11.38 3.99 -8.52
N ARG A 79 10.82 5.11 -8.06
CA ARG A 79 10.98 6.43 -8.70
C ARG A 79 12.14 7.21 -8.13
N ASN A 80 12.30 7.17 -6.80
CA ASN A 80 13.31 7.93 -6.11
C ASN A 80 13.70 7.22 -4.82
N THR A 81 14.99 7.27 -4.50
CA THR A 81 15.54 6.86 -3.22
C THR A 81 16.27 8.06 -2.63
N ARG A 82 15.84 8.48 -1.44
CA ARG A 82 16.45 9.57 -0.71
C ARG A 82 17.24 9.01 0.46
N TYR A 83 18.33 9.69 0.75
CA TYR A 83 19.13 9.50 1.95
C TYR A 83 19.17 10.82 2.72
N PRO A 84 19.27 10.78 4.05
CA PRO A 84 19.44 11.99 4.84
C PRO A 84 20.77 12.65 4.47
N LYS A 85 20.78 13.98 4.55
CA LYS A 85 21.97 14.80 4.28
C LYS A 85 22.79 15.10 5.54
N SER A 86 22.31 14.67 6.71
CA SER A 86 22.91 14.98 8.01
C SER A 86 24.03 14.00 8.36
N ASP A 87 24.92 14.41 9.26
CA ASP A 87 25.90 13.52 9.90
C ASP A 87 25.23 12.26 10.46
N ALA A 88 25.94 11.14 10.41
CA ALA A 88 25.46 9.84 10.87
C ALA A 88 24.95 9.86 12.32
N LEU A 89 25.55 10.67 13.20
CA LEU A 89 25.15 10.81 14.61
C LEU A 89 23.81 11.54 14.81
N LYS A 90 23.37 12.33 13.83
CA LYS A 90 22.10 13.08 13.86
C LYS A 90 21.05 12.45 12.94
N GLN A 91 21.38 11.31 12.35
CA GLN A 91 20.55 10.65 11.36
C GLN A 91 19.33 10.01 12.03
N LEU A 92 18.16 10.59 11.79
CA LEU A 92 16.90 10.09 12.34
C LEU A 92 16.29 8.97 11.50
N TRP A 93 16.70 8.82 10.25
CA TRP A 93 16.15 7.84 9.31
C TRP A 93 17.21 7.37 8.32
N THR A 94 17.10 6.16 7.78
CA THR A 94 18.14 5.53 6.97
C THR A 94 17.96 5.85 5.48
N LYS A 95 16.82 5.44 4.93
CA LYS A 95 16.46 5.68 3.53
C LYS A 95 14.94 5.86 3.40
N GLU A 96 14.54 6.66 2.43
CA GLU A 96 13.15 6.84 2.02
C GLU A 96 13.06 6.46 0.53
N ILE A 97 12.18 5.52 0.21
CA ILE A 97 11.97 5.02 -1.16
C ILE A 97 10.55 5.37 -1.58
N THR A 98 10.42 6.02 -2.73
CA THR A 98 9.12 6.25 -3.37
C THR A 98 8.94 5.29 -4.53
N TYR A 99 7.95 4.43 -4.42
CA TYR A 99 7.45 3.60 -5.50
C TYR A 99 6.27 4.28 -6.19
N VAL A 100 6.20 4.14 -7.50
CA VAL A 100 5.07 4.59 -8.32
C VAL A 100 4.63 3.47 -9.23
N CYS A 101 3.38 3.48 -9.65
CA CYS A 101 2.93 2.52 -10.66
C CYS A 101 3.83 2.60 -11.92
N GLY A 102 4.18 1.47 -12.52
CA GLY A 102 5.01 1.38 -13.72
C GLY A 102 4.36 1.99 -14.96
N ARG A 103 3.07 2.32 -14.90
CA ARG A 103 2.35 3.10 -15.93
C ARG A 103 2.42 4.60 -15.69
N ALA A 104 2.95 5.05 -14.55
CA ALA A 104 3.21 6.46 -14.31
C ALA A 104 4.13 7.02 -15.41
N ALA A 105 3.82 8.22 -15.88
CA ALA A 105 4.66 8.93 -16.82
C ALA A 105 5.97 9.34 -16.13
N THR A 106 6.96 8.46 -16.16
CA THR A 106 8.33 8.73 -15.70
C THR A 106 9.23 9.05 -16.89
N GLY A 107 10.14 10.00 -16.71
CA GLY A 107 10.97 10.55 -17.79
C GLY A 107 10.27 11.72 -18.49
N GLY A 108 10.97 12.86 -18.57
CA GLY A 108 10.43 14.10 -19.12
C GLY A 108 9.98 13.99 -20.58
N ARG A 109 9.39 15.08 -21.09
CA ARG A 109 8.96 15.17 -22.48
C ARG A 109 10.16 14.91 -23.39
N LYS A 110 10.10 13.85 -24.20
CA LYS A 110 11.12 13.60 -25.22
C LYS A 110 11.00 14.69 -26.28
N SER A 111 12.12 15.32 -26.65
CA SER A 111 12.20 16.27 -27.76
C SER A 111 12.11 15.59 -29.13
N TYR A 112 12.16 14.27 -29.18
CA TYR A 112 12.13 13.50 -30.42
C TYR A 112 10.78 13.64 -31.15
N ILE A 113 10.84 14.14 -32.39
CA ILE A 113 9.72 14.18 -33.33
C ILE A 113 9.84 12.96 -34.25
N LYS A 114 8.75 12.20 -34.35
CA LYS A 114 8.70 10.98 -35.17
C LYS A 114 8.77 11.36 -36.66
N LYS A 115 9.74 10.80 -37.39
CA LYS A 115 9.98 11.10 -38.82
C LYS A 115 9.06 10.34 -39.79
N THR A 116 8.31 9.34 -39.32
CA THR A 116 7.53 8.43 -40.19
C THR A 116 6.19 8.08 -39.55
N SER A 117 5.16 7.83 -40.37
CA SER A 117 3.81 7.47 -39.92
C SER A 117 3.67 6.06 -39.34
N ARG A 118 4.69 5.19 -39.41
CA ARG A 118 4.63 3.79 -38.94
C ARG A 118 4.10 3.65 -37.51
N GLU A 119 2.92 3.05 -37.34
CA GLU A 119 2.30 2.87 -36.03
C GLU A 119 2.93 1.71 -35.25
N GLN A 120 2.95 1.82 -33.92
CA GLN A 120 3.38 0.71 -33.07
C GLN A 120 2.20 -0.27 -32.92
N LYS A 121 2.47 -1.57 -33.10
CA LYS A 121 1.46 -2.63 -32.90
C LYS A 121 0.91 -2.68 -31.47
N LEU A 122 1.69 -2.19 -30.50
CA LEU A 122 1.32 -2.15 -29.09
C LEU A 122 1.13 -0.70 -28.64
N SER A 123 0.04 -0.45 -27.92
CA SER A 123 -0.18 0.82 -27.24
C SER A 123 0.93 1.09 -26.22
N SER A 124 1.28 2.36 -26.04
CA SER A 124 2.23 2.77 -25.00
C SER A 124 1.78 2.28 -23.62
N LYS A 125 2.71 1.68 -22.86
CA LYS A 125 2.50 1.33 -21.45
C LYS A 125 2.18 2.55 -20.58
N LYS A 126 2.75 3.72 -20.92
CA LYS A 126 2.57 4.96 -20.17
C LYS A 126 1.23 5.61 -20.50
N ILE A 127 0.50 6.00 -19.47
CA ILE A 127 -0.73 6.78 -19.61
C ILE A 127 -0.44 8.28 -19.65
N PRO A 128 -1.16 9.06 -20.47
CA PRO A 128 -1.07 10.52 -20.43
C PRO A 128 -1.51 11.02 -19.05
N GLY A 129 -0.79 11.99 -18.48
CA GLY A 129 -1.04 12.47 -17.11
C GLY A 129 -0.49 11.58 -15.98
N GLY A 130 -0.13 10.32 -16.27
CA GLY A 130 0.46 9.41 -15.30
C GLY A 130 -0.54 8.80 -14.29
N CYS A 131 -0.06 7.83 -13.52
CA CYS A 131 -0.83 7.15 -12.49
C CYS A 131 -0.61 7.82 -11.13
N THR A 132 -1.68 8.02 -10.38
CA THR A 132 -1.66 8.62 -9.03
C THR A 132 -1.18 7.66 -7.95
N ALA A 133 -1.28 6.35 -8.20
CA ALA A 133 -0.90 5.32 -7.25
C ALA A 133 0.60 5.40 -6.91
N LYS A 134 0.88 5.50 -5.62
CA LYS A 134 2.24 5.62 -5.09
C LYS A 134 2.34 5.01 -3.70
N ILE A 135 3.52 4.51 -3.40
CA ILE A 135 3.88 4.01 -2.07
C ILE A 135 5.15 4.75 -1.65
N VAL A 136 5.13 5.29 -0.44
CA VAL A 136 6.33 5.85 0.19
C VAL A 136 6.69 4.94 1.34
N PHE A 137 7.93 4.51 1.38
CA PHE A 137 8.51 3.64 2.39
C PHE A 137 9.68 4.38 3.04
N LYS A 138 9.80 4.31 4.36
CA LYS A 138 10.88 4.94 5.12
C LYS A 138 11.36 4.00 6.22
N SER A 139 12.68 3.86 6.30
CA SER A 139 13.39 3.02 7.29
C SER A 139 14.19 3.89 8.25
N TYR A 140 14.50 3.34 9.42
CA TYR A 140 15.10 4.07 10.54
C TYR A 140 16.28 3.28 11.10
N PRO A 141 17.31 3.95 11.65
CA PRO A 141 18.50 3.26 12.15
C PRO A 141 18.25 2.54 13.49
N THR A 142 17.32 3.05 14.29
CA THR A 142 17.04 2.56 15.66
C THR A 142 16.03 1.43 15.71
N THR A 143 15.27 1.19 14.64
CA THR A 143 14.18 0.22 14.60
C THR A 143 14.22 -0.59 13.32
N LEU A 144 13.94 -1.89 13.43
CA LEU A 144 13.69 -2.74 12.25
C LEU A 144 12.37 -2.39 11.58
N SER A 145 11.41 -1.89 12.35
CA SER A 145 10.12 -1.43 11.84
C SER A 145 10.30 -0.28 10.86
N VAL A 146 9.51 -0.34 9.81
CA VAL A 146 9.48 0.61 8.71
C VAL A 146 8.11 1.26 8.66
N ARG A 147 8.06 2.52 8.22
CA ARG A 147 6.79 3.24 8.07
C ARG A 147 6.58 3.64 6.63
N GLY A 148 5.31 3.78 6.25
CA GLY A 148 4.98 4.23 4.91
C GLY A 148 3.61 4.82 4.75
N LYS A 149 3.35 5.21 3.52
CA LYS A 149 2.06 5.72 3.05
C LYS A 149 1.75 5.07 1.73
N TYR A 150 0.53 4.57 1.60
CA TYR A 150 0.03 3.97 0.38
C TYR A 150 -1.14 4.80 -0.17
N ILE A 151 -1.11 5.09 -1.46
CA ILE A 151 -2.25 5.60 -2.22
C ILE A 151 -2.60 4.53 -3.26
N SER A 152 -3.73 3.86 -3.06
CA SER A 152 -4.23 2.77 -3.92
C SER A 152 -4.98 3.26 -5.17
N SER A 153 -5.32 4.55 -5.25
CA SER A 153 -6.09 5.07 -6.39
C SER A 153 -5.28 5.06 -7.68
N HIS A 154 -5.74 4.27 -8.66
CA HIS A 154 -5.20 4.18 -10.02
C HIS A 154 -6.06 4.96 -11.02
N THR A 155 -5.43 5.66 -11.97
CA THR A 155 -6.09 6.36 -13.09
C THR A 155 -6.26 5.49 -14.34
N HIS A 156 -6.09 4.18 -14.21
CA HIS A 156 -6.25 3.21 -15.29
C HIS A 156 -6.85 1.90 -14.76
N ALA A 157 -7.41 1.09 -15.65
CA ALA A 157 -7.89 -0.25 -15.31
C ALA A 157 -6.76 -1.11 -14.71
N THR A 158 -7.06 -1.78 -13.61
CA THR A 158 -6.24 -2.78 -12.92
C THR A 158 -6.78 -4.18 -13.23
N GLY A 159 -6.13 -5.24 -12.75
CA GLY A 159 -6.54 -6.63 -13.05
C GLY A 159 -6.10 -7.10 -14.43
N ASP A 160 -6.94 -7.90 -15.08
CA ASP A 160 -6.61 -8.63 -16.33
C ASP A 160 -6.20 -7.70 -17.48
N ASP A 161 -6.87 -6.55 -17.59
CA ASP A 161 -6.55 -5.54 -18.60
C ASP A 161 -5.13 -4.96 -18.46
N ASN A 162 -4.58 -5.01 -17.25
CA ASN A 162 -3.25 -4.50 -16.96
C ASN A 162 -2.14 -5.54 -17.14
N LEU A 163 -2.48 -6.84 -17.22
CA LEU A 163 -1.49 -7.93 -17.34
C LEU A 163 -0.59 -7.79 -18.57
N LYS A 164 -1.10 -7.27 -19.68
CA LYS A 164 -0.29 -6.99 -20.89
C LYS A 164 0.81 -5.94 -20.66
N PHE A 165 0.72 -5.15 -19.60
CA PHE A 165 1.68 -4.13 -19.23
C PHE A 165 2.58 -4.51 -18.05
N THR A 166 2.31 -5.61 -17.35
CA THR A 166 3.15 -6.08 -16.25
C THR A 166 4.37 -6.85 -16.79
N ARG A 167 5.47 -6.83 -16.02
CA ARG A 167 6.66 -7.58 -16.40
C ARG A 167 6.55 -9.03 -15.92
N VAL A 168 6.60 -9.96 -16.87
CA VAL A 168 6.86 -11.37 -16.54
C VAL A 168 8.32 -11.51 -16.10
N SER A 169 8.54 -12.15 -14.94
CA SER A 169 9.88 -12.36 -14.37
C SER A 169 10.79 -13.15 -15.33
N ARG A 170 12.11 -12.97 -15.21
CA ARG A 170 13.07 -13.69 -16.07
C ARG A 170 12.95 -15.19 -15.88
N GLU A 171 12.74 -15.64 -14.65
CA GLU A 171 12.56 -17.03 -14.31
C GLU A 171 11.28 -17.60 -14.94
N THR A 172 10.15 -16.90 -14.80
CA THR A 172 8.88 -17.31 -15.42
C THR A 172 9.02 -17.39 -16.95
N ARG A 173 9.74 -16.45 -17.58
CA ARG A 173 10.03 -16.52 -19.02
C ARG A 173 10.90 -17.73 -19.38
N ALA A 174 11.90 -18.05 -18.56
CA ALA A 174 12.74 -19.22 -18.78
C ALA A 174 11.93 -20.52 -18.66
N ARG A 175 11.01 -20.59 -17.68
CA ARG A 175 10.07 -21.72 -17.54
C ARG A 175 9.12 -21.82 -18.74
N ILE A 176 8.52 -20.71 -19.19
CA ILE A 176 7.70 -20.67 -20.42
C ILE A 176 8.50 -21.21 -21.61
N ALA A 177 9.72 -20.73 -21.80
CA ALA A 177 10.58 -21.18 -22.90
C ALA A 177 10.92 -22.67 -22.80
N ALA A 178 11.15 -23.20 -21.60
CA ALA A 178 11.40 -24.62 -21.38
C ALA A 178 10.18 -25.47 -21.76
N LEU A 179 8.97 -25.09 -21.33
CA LEU A 179 7.74 -25.79 -21.66
C LEU A 179 7.45 -25.77 -23.17
N LEU A 180 7.68 -24.63 -23.83
CA LEU A 180 7.52 -24.53 -25.28
C LEU A 180 8.53 -25.41 -26.04
N ARG A 181 9.78 -25.52 -25.56
CA ARG A 181 10.79 -26.43 -26.16
C ARG A 181 10.43 -27.91 -25.97
N GLN A 182 9.69 -28.24 -24.93
CA GLN A 182 9.14 -29.59 -24.72
C GLN A 182 7.93 -29.88 -25.63
N GLY A 183 7.51 -28.94 -26.48
CA GLY A 183 6.40 -29.14 -27.41
C GLY A 183 5.03 -28.91 -26.79
N LEU A 184 4.95 -28.31 -25.59
CA LEU A 184 3.65 -27.96 -25.02
C LEU A 184 3.02 -26.81 -25.82
N GLU A 185 1.75 -26.99 -26.16
CA GLU A 185 0.92 -25.95 -26.75
C GLU A 185 0.84 -24.72 -25.82
N PRO A 186 0.90 -23.48 -26.36
CA PRO A 186 0.87 -22.26 -25.53
C PRO A 186 -0.30 -22.17 -24.55
N LYS A 187 -1.46 -22.71 -24.91
CA LYS A 187 -2.64 -22.77 -24.01
C LYS A 187 -2.37 -23.63 -22.76
N LEU A 188 -1.70 -24.77 -22.95
CA LEU A 188 -1.30 -25.64 -21.85
C LEU A 188 -0.23 -24.97 -20.99
N VAL A 189 0.73 -24.27 -21.60
CA VAL A 189 1.75 -23.50 -20.85
C VAL A 189 1.11 -22.50 -19.89
N VAL A 190 0.11 -21.73 -20.35
CA VAL A 190 -0.61 -20.77 -19.50
C VAL A 190 -1.35 -21.47 -18.36
N SER A 191 -2.04 -22.58 -18.65
CA SER A 191 -2.73 -23.40 -17.64
C SER A 191 -1.78 -24.00 -16.61
N THR A 192 -0.62 -24.50 -17.05
CA THR A 192 0.39 -25.08 -16.17
C THR A 192 0.96 -24.02 -15.22
N LEU A 193 1.23 -22.81 -15.73
CA LEU A 193 1.74 -21.72 -14.91
C LEU A 193 0.71 -21.18 -13.91
N SER A 194 -0.58 -21.15 -14.26
CA SER A 194 -1.61 -20.69 -13.32
C SER A 194 -1.81 -21.64 -12.15
N ILE A 195 -1.52 -22.93 -12.31
CA ILE A 195 -1.48 -23.92 -11.23
C ILE A 195 -0.28 -23.63 -10.32
N PHE A 196 0.92 -23.49 -10.88
CA PHE A 196 2.14 -23.27 -10.08
C PHE A 196 2.18 -21.91 -9.37
N LEU A 197 1.52 -20.88 -9.91
CA LEU A 197 1.45 -19.55 -9.27
C LEU A 197 0.41 -19.49 -8.14
N ARG A 198 -0.44 -20.51 -7.97
CA ARG A 198 -1.39 -20.61 -6.85
C ARG A 198 -0.85 -21.43 -5.67
N GLU A 199 0.24 -22.18 -5.88
CA GLU A 199 0.82 -23.07 -4.87
C GLU A 199 1.97 -22.45 -4.06
N TYR A 200 2.31 -21.17 -4.32
CA TYR A 200 3.29 -20.43 -3.52
C TYR A 200 2.59 -19.36 -2.67
N PRO A 201 2.45 -19.57 -1.35
CA PRO A 201 2.00 -18.55 -0.41
C PRO A 201 3.02 -17.41 -0.23
#